data_AF-A0A1H5VK38-F1
#
_entry.id   AF-A0A1H5VK38-F1
#
_cell.length_a   1.000
_cell.length_b   1.000
_cell.length_c   1.000
_cell.angle_alpha   90.00
_cell.angle_beta   90.00
_cell.angle_gamma   90.00
#
_symmetry.space_group_name_H-M   'P 1'
#
loop_
_entity.id
_entity.type
_entity.pdbx_description
1 polymer ?
#
loop_
_entity_poly.entity_id
_entity_poly.type
_entity_poly.pdbx_seq_one_letter_code
_entity_poly.pdbx_strand_id
1 'polypeptide(L)'
;MTNSRPQEPEPSSFPTERGGLPLKAFDVGLFRESSETTVAKLEKHLADLSIKGLALTEPSALSRAARALMTTEQENIAGYDEEKLGAIIDLYVKTGIQVQSPGYMGRQFSSTVPLAGVIDFVSSVVNQPSSFYEAGQLPNVVEKIMADELNRFIGWPPGTFAMVTTSGGSLANLTAMLAARNDKFPGFWSEGSAAFLGQERPAIAVGDDVHYSVTRTAGVMGIGEAQIVRLPLNHAQQIDMNRVRPALEAAEGRGLRVFCLVASAGAMYMVDNSYTGSGQGTSALETVCKQGQVLNWIIRPIDMERRRDGTWPPMPKINNIVFLDTEVGDEEDVAEKKVCIELKIYGAPDRMRDPFTPVYYYWAGTVLSTAKPGLYRYRLVVELEQEGKKERLYLNTENHPAIRVVPVQ
;
A
#
# COMPACT_ATOMS: atom_id res chain seq x y z
N MET A 1 7.52 -23.02 -66.95
CA MET A 1 6.76 -21.75 -66.96
C MET A 1 6.88 -21.15 -65.58
N THR A 2 7.43 -19.96 -65.51
CA THR A 2 7.96 -19.26 -64.33
C THR A 2 6.85 -18.77 -63.41
N ASN A 3 6.96 -19.09 -62.12
CA ASN A 3 6.02 -18.71 -61.07
C ASN A 3 6.56 -17.46 -60.35
N SER A 4 6.11 -16.27 -60.76
CA SER A 4 6.51 -14.99 -60.17
C SER A 4 5.58 -14.61 -59.02
N ARG A 5 6.11 -14.60 -57.78
CA ARG A 5 5.46 -13.96 -56.62
C ARG A 5 5.51 -12.43 -56.80
N PRO A 6 4.48 -11.66 -56.39
CA PRO A 6 4.60 -10.21 -56.29
C PRO A 6 5.55 -9.85 -55.15
N GLN A 7 6.51 -8.96 -55.40
CA GLN A 7 7.35 -8.34 -54.37
C GLN A 7 6.49 -7.41 -53.51
N GLU A 8 6.63 -7.51 -52.19
CA GLU A 8 6.12 -6.49 -51.25
C GLU A 8 6.82 -5.15 -51.53
N PRO A 9 6.11 -4.01 -51.44
CA PRO A 9 6.72 -2.71 -51.65
C PRO A 9 7.67 -2.39 -50.48
N GLU A 10 8.93 -2.04 -50.79
CA GLU A 10 9.85 -1.49 -49.79
C GLU A 10 9.26 -0.23 -49.15
N PRO A 11 9.49 0.03 -47.85
CA PRO A 11 8.96 1.20 -47.18
C PRO A 11 9.56 2.46 -47.79
N SER A 12 8.71 3.24 -48.46
CA SER A 12 9.05 4.52 -49.07
C SER A 12 9.68 5.46 -48.04
N SER A 13 10.87 5.98 -48.36
CA SER A 13 11.53 7.05 -47.61
C SER A 13 10.60 8.25 -47.44
N PHE A 14 10.19 8.53 -46.21
CA PHE A 14 9.36 9.70 -45.89
C PHE A 14 10.16 11.01 -46.12
N PRO A 15 9.55 12.06 -46.69
CA PRO A 15 10.24 13.33 -46.90
C PRO A 15 10.50 14.02 -45.56
N THR A 16 11.78 14.24 -45.27
CA THR A 16 12.25 15.12 -44.20
C THR A 16 12.04 16.58 -44.62
N GLU A 17 11.60 17.42 -43.69
CA GLU A 17 11.45 18.89 -43.79
C GLU A 17 10.07 19.43 -44.21
N ARG A 18 9.10 19.37 -43.28
CA ARG A 18 8.16 20.48 -43.04
C ARG A 18 7.97 20.66 -41.54
N GLY A 19 8.06 21.89 -41.07
CA GLY A 19 8.09 22.29 -39.65
C GLY A 19 6.99 21.67 -38.79
N GLY A 20 7.34 20.61 -38.08
CA GLY A 20 6.55 19.90 -37.09
C GLY A 20 7.46 19.43 -35.97
N LEU A 21 6.88 19.10 -34.81
CA LEU A 21 7.55 18.55 -33.62
C LEU A 21 8.69 17.56 -34.01
N PRO A 22 9.81 17.52 -33.26
CA PRO A 22 10.99 16.77 -33.66
C PRO A 22 10.62 15.30 -33.92
N LEU A 23 10.54 14.92 -35.20
CA LEU A 23 10.19 13.57 -35.66
C LEU A 23 11.10 12.48 -35.04
N LYS A 24 12.31 12.87 -34.60
CA LYS A 24 13.24 12.01 -33.85
C LYS A 24 12.66 11.44 -32.55
N ALA A 25 11.72 12.12 -31.89
CA ALA A 25 11.09 11.62 -30.67
C ALA A 25 10.16 10.42 -30.93
N PHE A 26 9.72 10.24 -32.18
CA PHE A 26 8.86 9.15 -32.63
C PHE A 26 9.61 8.15 -33.52
N ASP A 27 10.94 8.14 -33.46
CA ASP A 27 11.77 7.20 -34.21
C ASP A 27 11.58 5.77 -33.68
N VAL A 28 11.12 4.85 -34.55
CA VAL A 28 10.81 3.47 -34.19
C VAL A 28 12.06 2.65 -33.90
N GLY A 29 13.19 2.95 -34.57
CA GLY A 29 14.47 2.31 -34.30
C GLY A 29 14.97 2.68 -32.91
N LEU A 30 14.94 3.97 -32.58
CA LEU A 30 15.28 4.50 -31.27
C LEU A 30 14.39 3.92 -30.16
N PHE A 31 13.09 3.80 -30.42
CA PHE A 31 12.16 3.15 -29.50
C PHE A 31 12.53 1.68 -29.25
N ARG A 32 12.89 0.92 -30.29
CA ARG A 32 13.32 -0.47 -30.14
C ARG A 32 14.59 -0.58 -29.30
N GLU A 33 15.64 0.16 -29.66
CA GLU A 33 16.93 0.14 -28.97
C GLU A 33 16.78 0.51 -27.49
N SER A 34 16.09 1.62 -27.20
CA SER A 34 15.84 2.05 -25.83
C SER A 34 14.98 1.06 -25.02
N SER A 35 14.02 0.39 -25.67
CA SER A 35 13.20 -0.64 -25.03
C SER A 35 14.02 -1.89 -24.71
N GLU A 36 14.85 -2.37 -25.64
CA GLU A 36 15.73 -3.53 -25.42
C GLU A 36 16.69 -3.29 -24.26
N THR A 37 17.34 -2.13 -24.23
CA THR A 37 18.22 -1.73 -23.12
C THR A 37 17.47 -1.64 -21.79
N THR A 38 16.25 -1.12 -21.79
CA THR A 38 15.41 -1.04 -20.58
C THR A 38 15.00 -2.44 -20.08
N VAL A 39 14.54 -3.31 -20.98
CA VAL A 39 14.12 -4.68 -20.65
C VAL A 39 15.28 -5.48 -20.08
N ALA A 40 16.48 -5.41 -20.68
CA ALA A 40 17.67 -6.11 -20.19
C ALA A 40 18.05 -5.68 -18.76
N LYS A 41 17.92 -4.39 -18.44
CA LYS A 41 18.16 -3.87 -17.08
C LYS A 41 17.12 -4.36 -16.08
N LEU A 42 15.83 -4.34 -16.46
CA LEU A 42 14.74 -4.80 -15.61
C LEU A 42 14.77 -6.32 -15.39
N GLU A 43 15.15 -7.10 -16.39
CA GLU A 43 15.35 -8.55 -16.25
C GLU A 43 16.37 -8.86 -15.16
N LYS A 44 17.52 -8.17 -15.18
CA LYS A 44 18.55 -8.30 -14.13
C LYS A 44 18.01 -7.94 -12.74
N HIS A 45 17.18 -6.90 -12.62
CA HIS A 45 16.56 -6.50 -11.36
C HIS A 45 15.55 -7.53 -10.84
N LEU A 46 14.73 -8.08 -11.72
CA LEU A 46 13.75 -9.11 -11.37
C LEU A 46 14.40 -10.44 -10.99
N ALA A 47 15.54 -10.78 -11.59
CA ALA A 47 16.33 -11.96 -11.23
C ALA A 47 17.02 -11.86 -9.86
N ASP A 48 17.15 -10.65 -9.29
CA ASP A 48 17.75 -10.44 -7.99
C ASP A 48 16.74 -10.74 -6.86
N LEU A 49 16.90 -11.90 -6.23
CA LEU A 49 16.11 -12.37 -5.09
C LEU A 49 16.83 -12.20 -3.74
N SER A 50 17.93 -11.44 -3.71
CA SER A 50 18.70 -11.25 -2.48
C SER A 50 17.87 -10.52 -1.42
N ILE A 51 18.00 -10.98 -0.18
CA ILE A 51 17.36 -10.33 0.96
C ILE A 51 18.18 -9.09 1.31
N LYS A 52 17.66 -7.93 0.92
CA LYS A 52 18.26 -6.62 1.24
C LYS A 52 17.36 -5.82 2.18
N GLY A 53 17.98 -5.16 3.16
CA GLY A 53 17.34 -4.13 3.97
C GLY A 53 17.26 -2.79 3.25
N LEU A 54 16.72 -1.77 3.94
CA LEU A 54 16.67 -0.40 3.44
C LEU A 54 18.09 0.18 3.29
N ALA A 55 18.49 0.53 2.06
CA ALA A 55 19.76 1.18 1.76
C ALA A 55 19.52 2.61 1.28
N LEU A 56 19.57 3.58 2.20
CA LEU A 56 19.34 4.99 1.87
C LEU A 56 20.60 5.63 1.26
N THR A 57 20.41 6.35 0.17
CA THR A 57 21.42 7.26 -0.38
C THR A 57 21.16 8.66 0.15
N GLU A 58 22.22 9.38 0.53
CA GLU A 58 22.10 10.75 1.03
C GLU A 58 21.48 11.67 -0.05
N PRO A 59 20.45 12.48 0.29
CA PRO A 59 19.71 13.27 -0.71
C PRO A 59 20.55 14.22 -1.56
N SER A 60 21.57 14.87 -1.00
CA SER A 60 22.45 15.77 -1.75
C SER A 60 23.32 15.00 -2.76
N ALA A 61 23.83 13.82 -2.38
CA ALA A 61 24.60 12.95 -3.26
C ALA A 61 23.73 12.39 -4.39
N LEU A 62 22.51 11.94 -4.08
CA LEU A 62 21.55 11.50 -5.09
C LEU A 62 21.18 12.64 -6.05
N SER A 63 20.93 13.84 -5.52
CA SER A 63 20.60 15.01 -6.33
C SER A 63 21.73 15.39 -7.29
N ARG A 64 23.00 15.34 -6.84
CA ARG A 64 24.16 15.57 -7.71
C ARG A 64 24.27 14.51 -8.81
N ALA A 65 24.12 13.24 -8.47
CA ALA A 65 24.17 12.13 -9.43
C ALA A 65 23.04 12.23 -10.47
N ALA A 66 21.80 12.48 -10.03
CA ALA A 66 20.65 12.66 -10.90
C ALA A 66 20.82 13.87 -11.82
N ARG A 67 21.29 15.02 -11.28
CA ARG A 67 21.55 16.22 -12.09
C ARG A 67 22.59 15.96 -13.18
N ALA A 68 23.67 15.27 -12.86
CA ALA A 68 24.71 14.93 -13.84
C ALA A 68 24.19 14.05 -15.01
N LEU A 69 23.18 13.21 -14.75
CA LEU A 69 22.58 12.34 -15.76
C LEU A 69 21.42 12.98 -16.54
N MET A 70 20.57 13.73 -15.86
CA MET A 70 19.27 14.18 -16.37
C MET A 70 19.23 15.65 -16.80
N THR A 71 20.31 16.42 -16.58
CA THR A 71 20.36 17.83 -16.95
C THR A 71 21.57 18.13 -17.83
N THR A 72 21.45 19.20 -18.61
CA THR A 72 22.53 19.80 -19.38
C THR A 72 22.63 21.27 -19.01
N GLU A 73 23.83 21.84 -19.03
CA GLU A 73 24.04 23.29 -18.87
C GLU A 73 23.71 24.07 -20.15
N GLN A 74 23.34 23.37 -21.22
CA GLN A 74 23.01 23.96 -22.52
C GLN A 74 21.54 24.38 -22.60
N GLU A 75 21.26 25.49 -23.27
CA GLU A 75 19.89 25.96 -23.56
C GLU A 75 19.17 25.12 -24.63
N ASN A 76 19.88 24.20 -25.30
CA ASN A 76 19.33 23.34 -26.34
C ASN A 76 18.97 21.94 -25.80
N ILE A 77 17.94 21.33 -26.38
CA ILE A 77 17.54 19.94 -26.08
C ILE A 77 18.70 19.00 -26.47
N ALA A 78 19.22 18.26 -25.49
CA ALA A 78 20.25 17.26 -25.72
C ALA A 78 19.73 16.12 -26.63
N GLY A 79 20.61 15.58 -27.46
CA GLY A 79 20.31 14.37 -28.23
C GLY A 79 20.10 13.14 -27.34
N TYR A 80 19.53 12.09 -27.90
CA TYR A 80 19.43 10.80 -27.23
C TYR A 80 20.82 10.24 -26.90
N ASP A 81 20.93 9.62 -25.73
CA ASP A 81 22.15 9.01 -25.21
C ASP A 81 21.77 7.72 -24.46
N GLU A 82 22.08 6.58 -25.07
CA GLU A 82 21.73 5.26 -24.55
C GLU A 82 22.47 4.93 -23.24
N GLU A 83 23.73 5.35 -23.12
CA GLU A 83 24.51 5.11 -21.91
C GLU A 83 23.91 5.88 -20.72
N LYS A 84 23.46 7.12 -20.95
CA LYS A 84 22.73 7.89 -19.93
C LYS A 84 21.40 7.26 -19.57
N LEU A 85 20.62 6.77 -20.53
CA LEU A 85 19.38 6.05 -20.25
C LEU A 85 19.66 4.84 -19.34
N GLY A 86 20.66 4.02 -19.69
CA GLY A 86 21.08 2.87 -18.89
C GLY A 86 21.50 3.27 -17.47
N ALA A 87 22.27 4.35 -17.33
CA ALA A 87 22.72 4.86 -16.04
C ALA A 87 21.56 5.45 -15.20
N ILE A 88 20.57 6.07 -15.82
CA ILE A 88 19.35 6.55 -15.16
C ILE A 88 18.56 5.37 -14.59
N ILE A 89 18.38 4.31 -15.38
CA ILE A 89 17.67 3.10 -14.94
C ILE A 89 18.42 2.41 -13.80
N ASP A 90 19.74 2.27 -13.91
CA ASP A 90 20.58 1.73 -12.83
C ASP A 90 20.44 2.56 -11.55
N LEU A 91 20.45 3.89 -11.65
CA LEU A 91 20.29 4.78 -10.51
C LEU A 91 18.89 4.62 -9.87
N TYR A 92 17.85 4.54 -10.68
CA TYR A 92 16.47 4.35 -10.22
C TYR A 92 16.32 3.03 -9.46
N VAL A 93 16.76 1.93 -10.06
CA VAL A 93 16.68 0.59 -9.46
C VAL A 93 17.53 0.48 -8.19
N LYS A 94 18.74 1.03 -8.19
CA LYS A 94 19.67 0.98 -7.05
C LYS A 94 19.17 1.76 -5.83
N THR A 95 18.46 2.87 -6.05
CA THR A 95 18.05 3.79 -4.98
C THR A 95 16.63 3.55 -4.50
N GLY A 96 15.81 2.89 -5.32
CA GLY A 96 14.48 2.42 -4.93
C GLY A 96 14.54 1.30 -3.89
N ILE A 97 13.45 1.16 -3.13
CA ILE A 97 13.28 0.00 -2.25
C ILE A 97 13.01 -1.24 -3.12
N GLN A 98 13.78 -2.31 -2.91
CA GLN A 98 13.58 -3.58 -3.61
C GLN A 98 12.35 -4.32 -3.05
N VAL A 99 11.16 -3.88 -3.45
CA VAL A 99 9.87 -4.38 -2.93
C VAL A 99 9.61 -5.86 -3.23
N GLN A 100 10.30 -6.44 -4.23
CA GLN A 100 10.23 -7.87 -4.53
C GLN A 100 11.14 -8.74 -3.63
N SER A 101 12.00 -8.12 -2.82
CA SER A 101 12.86 -8.84 -1.87
C SER A 101 12.00 -9.68 -0.92
N PRO A 102 12.29 -10.98 -0.71
CA PRO A 102 11.55 -11.82 0.24
C PRO A 102 11.60 -11.34 1.70
N GLY A 103 12.46 -10.37 2.03
CA GLY A 103 12.54 -9.74 3.34
C GLY A 103 11.86 -8.37 3.43
N TYR A 104 11.24 -7.88 2.35
CA TYR A 104 10.62 -6.55 2.34
C TYR A 104 9.30 -6.54 3.12
N MET A 105 9.23 -5.71 4.16
CA MET A 105 8.06 -5.53 5.03
C MET A 105 7.91 -4.07 5.49
N GLY A 106 8.41 -3.12 4.70
CA GLY A 106 8.60 -1.73 5.15
C GLY A 106 7.37 -0.82 5.02
N ARG A 107 6.61 -0.93 3.93
CA ARG A 107 5.44 -0.09 3.64
C ARG A 107 4.31 -0.93 3.03
N GLN A 108 3.10 -0.38 3.01
CA GLN A 108 1.90 -1.02 2.47
C GLN A 108 1.80 -0.83 0.94
N PHE A 109 2.84 -1.22 0.23
CA PHE A 109 2.82 -1.40 -1.22
C PHE A 109 3.61 -2.65 -1.56
N SER A 110 3.06 -3.49 -2.44
CA SER A 110 3.67 -4.75 -2.84
C SER A 110 4.54 -4.58 -4.08
N SER A 111 5.31 -5.63 -4.40
CA SER A 111 5.92 -5.73 -5.72
C SER A 111 4.85 -5.83 -6.81
N THR A 112 5.14 -5.21 -7.96
CA THR A 112 4.31 -5.31 -9.16
C THR A 112 4.46 -6.72 -9.76
N VAL A 113 3.33 -7.33 -10.13
CA VAL A 113 3.36 -8.55 -10.96
C VAL A 113 4.01 -8.19 -12.31
N PRO A 114 5.10 -8.84 -12.75
CA PRO A 114 5.82 -8.41 -13.95
C PRO A 114 4.96 -8.26 -15.20
N LEU A 115 3.98 -9.15 -15.39
CA LEU A 115 3.01 -9.07 -16.48
C LEU A 115 2.19 -7.77 -16.44
N ALA A 116 1.79 -7.29 -15.27
CA ALA A 116 1.08 -6.01 -15.13
C ALA A 116 1.96 -4.85 -15.60
N GLY A 117 3.26 -4.87 -15.28
CA GLY A 117 4.22 -3.88 -15.77
C GLY A 117 4.35 -3.86 -17.31
N VAL A 118 4.25 -5.02 -17.97
CA VAL A 118 4.23 -5.09 -19.44
C VAL A 118 2.97 -4.41 -20.01
N ILE A 119 1.81 -4.63 -19.38
CA ILE A 119 0.56 -3.96 -19.78
C ILE A 119 0.63 -2.45 -19.53
N ASP A 120 1.25 -2.00 -18.44
CA ASP A 120 1.48 -0.57 -18.17
C ASP A 120 2.43 0.05 -19.21
N PHE A 121 3.45 -0.68 -19.65
CA PHE A 121 4.33 -0.24 -20.73
C PHE A 121 3.56 -0.04 -22.03
N VAL A 122 2.73 -1.02 -22.44
CA VAL A 122 1.83 -0.87 -23.60
C VAL A 122 0.91 0.32 -23.44
N SER A 123 0.27 0.46 -22.27
CA SER A 123 -0.66 1.55 -21.98
C SER A 123 0.02 2.92 -22.03
N SER A 124 1.29 3.01 -21.63
CA SER A 124 2.07 4.24 -21.68
C SER A 124 2.45 4.65 -23.10
N VAL A 125 2.70 3.69 -24.00
CA VAL A 125 3.04 3.96 -25.40
C VAL A 125 1.81 4.27 -26.24
N VAL A 126 0.72 3.52 -26.08
CA VAL A 126 -0.51 3.69 -26.87
C VAL A 126 -1.38 4.82 -26.32
N ASN A 127 -1.34 5.06 -25.01
CA ASN A 127 -2.05 6.14 -24.30
C ASN A 127 -3.55 6.24 -24.65
N GLN A 128 -4.35 5.30 -24.14
CA GLN A 128 -5.81 5.27 -24.30
C GLN A 128 -6.53 5.67 -23.00
N PRO A 129 -6.96 6.94 -22.85
CA PRO A 129 -7.67 7.36 -21.64
C PRO A 129 -9.07 6.74 -21.59
N SER A 130 -9.45 6.22 -20.42
CA SER A 130 -10.76 5.59 -20.19
C SER A 130 -11.91 6.57 -19.98
N SER A 131 -11.65 7.89 -20.05
CA SER A 131 -12.64 8.95 -19.80
C SER A 131 -13.78 8.98 -20.83
N PHE A 132 -13.53 8.52 -22.05
CA PHE A 132 -14.54 8.41 -23.12
C PHE A 132 -14.39 7.06 -23.81
N TYR A 133 -15.52 6.40 -24.11
CA TYR A 133 -15.49 5.08 -24.76
C TYR A 133 -14.73 5.12 -26.10
N GLU A 134 -14.90 6.17 -26.89
CA GLU A 134 -14.21 6.35 -28.18
C GLU A 134 -12.68 6.50 -28.06
N ALA A 135 -12.17 6.96 -26.91
CA ALA A 135 -10.75 7.17 -26.67
C ALA A 135 -10.05 5.93 -26.07
N GLY A 136 -10.81 5.05 -25.42
CA GLY A 136 -10.28 3.88 -24.71
C GLY A 136 -11.32 2.78 -24.55
N GLN A 137 -11.70 2.15 -25.66
CA GLN A 137 -12.77 1.14 -25.70
C GLN A 137 -12.48 -0.06 -24.78
N LEU A 138 -11.30 -0.66 -24.90
CA LEU A 138 -10.92 -1.81 -24.08
C LEU A 138 -10.77 -1.43 -22.59
N PRO A 139 -10.03 -0.36 -22.20
CA PRO A 139 -9.99 0.10 -20.82
C PRO A 139 -11.38 0.33 -20.20
N ASN A 140 -12.31 0.91 -20.95
CA ASN A 140 -13.67 1.16 -20.47
C ASN A 140 -14.45 -0.14 -20.20
N VAL A 141 -14.33 -1.13 -21.09
CA VAL A 141 -14.95 -2.47 -20.90
C VAL A 141 -14.29 -3.22 -19.75
N VAL A 142 -12.96 -3.17 -19.64
CA VAL A 142 -12.21 -3.82 -18.55
C VAL A 142 -12.60 -3.24 -17.19
N GLU A 143 -12.79 -1.92 -17.07
CA GLU A 143 -13.24 -1.31 -15.81
C GLU A 143 -14.58 -1.88 -15.34
N LYS A 144 -15.52 -2.12 -16.28
CA LYS A 144 -16.79 -2.77 -15.97
C LYS A 144 -16.61 -4.23 -15.53
N ILE A 145 -15.76 -4.99 -16.22
CA ILE A 145 -15.45 -6.38 -15.84
C ILE A 145 -14.82 -6.43 -14.45
N MET A 146 -13.87 -5.54 -14.16
CA MET A 146 -13.26 -5.43 -12.83
C MET A 146 -14.29 -5.08 -11.76
N ALA A 147 -15.24 -4.19 -12.07
CA ALA A 147 -16.35 -3.88 -11.18
C ALA A 147 -17.18 -5.13 -10.88
N ASP A 148 -17.59 -5.87 -11.90
CA ASP A 148 -18.41 -7.05 -11.73
C ASP A 148 -17.69 -8.14 -10.92
N GLU A 149 -16.40 -8.39 -11.18
CA GLU A 149 -15.60 -9.36 -10.44
C GLU A 149 -15.36 -8.95 -8.98
N LEU A 150 -15.01 -7.69 -8.72
CA LEU A 150 -14.77 -7.20 -7.36
C LEU A 150 -16.07 -7.24 -6.53
N ASN A 151 -17.19 -6.81 -7.10
CA ASN A 151 -18.46 -6.79 -6.38
C ASN A 151 -19.03 -8.20 -6.18
N ARG A 152 -18.79 -9.13 -7.12
CA ARG A 152 -19.07 -10.55 -6.92
C ARG A 152 -18.24 -11.12 -5.76
N PHE A 153 -16.97 -10.73 -5.64
CA PHE A 153 -16.12 -11.12 -4.51
C PHE A 153 -16.61 -10.54 -3.17
N ILE A 154 -17.06 -9.28 -3.15
CA ILE A 154 -17.67 -8.65 -1.96
C ILE A 154 -19.02 -9.30 -1.59
N GLY A 155 -19.71 -9.91 -2.57
CA GLY A 155 -21.00 -10.57 -2.38
C GLY A 155 -22.20 -9.68 -2.66
N TRP A 156 -22.01 -8.60 -3.43
CA TRP A 156 -23.12 -7.72 -3.82
C TRP A 156 -23.91 -8.31 -5.00
N PRO A 157 -25.25 -8.16 -5.02
CA PRO A 157 -26.06 -8.62 -6.13
C PRO A 157 -25.67 -7.95 -7.46
N PRO A 158 -25.67 -8.68 -8.59
CA PRO A 158 -25.47 -8.08 -9.90
C PRO A 158 -26.46 -6.95 -10.17
N GLY A 159 -25.97 -5.83 -10.71
CA GLY A 159 -26.80 -4.69 -11.09
C GLY A 159 -27.23 -3.77 -9.94
N THR A 160 -26.79 -4.01 -8.70
CA THR A 160 -27.10 -3.14 -7.54
C THR A 160 -25.95 -2.22 -7.15
N PHE A 161 -24.92 -2.11 -7.98
CA PHE A 161 -23.71 -1.33 -7.69
C PHE A 161 -23.22 -0.57 -8.93
N ALA A 162 -22.39 0.45 -8.66
CA ALA A 162 -21.54 1.10 -9.63
C ALA A 162 -20.14 1.21 -9.02
N MET A 163 -19.12 1.17 -9.86
CA MET A 163 -17.72 1.33 -9.45
C MET A 163 -17.02 2.28 -10.42
N VAL A 164 -16.10 3.07 -9.88
CA VAL A 164 -15.14 3.86 -10.66
C VAL A 164 -13.75 3.59 -10.10
N THR A 165 -12.75 3.51 -10.97
CA THR A 165 -11.36 3.41 -10.51
C THR A 165 -10.82 4.80 -10.14
N THR A 166 -9.94 4.87 -9.15
CA THR A 166 -9.28 6.11 -8.74
C THR A 166 -7.78 5.88 -8.59
N SER A 167 -6.98 6.94 -8.59
CA SER A 167 -5.52 6.82 -8.49
C SER A 167 -5.01 6.34 -7.12
N GLY A 168 -5.88 6.16 -6.13
CA GLY A 168 -5.53 5.57 -4.84
C GLY A 168 -6.63 5.71 -3.78
N GLY A 169 -6.43 5.04 -2.64
CA GLY A 169 -7.43 4.95 -1.57
C GLY A 169 -7.89 6.29 -1.00
N SER A 170 -7.03 7.32 -1.00
CA SER A 170 -7.43 8.67 -0.56
C SER A 170 -8.52 9.29 -1.45
N LEU A 171 -8.40 9.14 -2.78
CA LEU A 171 -9.44 9.61 -3.71
C LEU A 171 -10.66 8.70 -3.70
N ALA A 172 -10.49 7.40 -3.47
CA ALA A 172 -11.61 6.49 -3.26
C ALA A 172 -12.46 6.92 -2.05
N ASN A 173 -11.82 7.24 -0.92
CA ASN A 173 -12.49 7.78 0.28
C ASN A 173 -13.22 9.09 -0.02
N LEU A 174 -12.56 10.04 -0.71
CA LEU A 174 -13.19 11.28 -1.16
C LEU A 174 -14.43 11.02 -2.03
N THR A 175 -14.31 10.13 -3.01
CA THR A 175 -15.39 9.80 -3.95
C THR A 175 -16.57 9.17 -3.24
N ALA A 176 -16.33 8.20 -2.36
CA ALA A 176 -17.37 7.54 -1.57
C ALA A 176 -18.11 8.53 -0.65
N MET A 177 -17.37 9.40 0.04
CA MET A 177 -17.97 10.39 0.94
C MET A 177 -18.71 11.51 0.18
N LEU A 178 -18.23 11.90 -0.99
CA LEU A 178 -18.95 12.83 -1.88
C LEU A 178 -20.27 12.23 -2.36
N ALA A 179 -20.27 10.96 -2.77
CA ALA A 179 -21.49 10.26 -3.15
C ALA A 179 -22.50 10.22 -1.99
N ALA A 180 -22.05 9.82 -0.79
CA ALA A 180 -22.90 9.79 0.40
C ALA A 180 -23.44 11.18 0.78
N ARG A 181 -22.61 12.22 0.70
CA ARG A 181 -23.03 13.60 0.99
C ARG A 181 -24.07 14.07 -0.01
N ASN A 182 -23.83 13.89 -1.30
CA ASN A 182 -24.74 14.37 -2.34
C ASN A 182 -26.09 13.63 -2.33
N ASP A 183 -26.12 12.36 -1.89
CA ASP A 183 -27.37 11.61 -1.66
C ASP A 183 -28.15 12.16 -0.46
N LYS A 184 -27.49 12.43 0.67
CA LYS A 184 -28.15 12.88 1.91
C LYS A 184 -28.41 14.39 2.00
N PHE A 185 -27.67 15.18 1.24
CA PHE A 185 -27.76 16.64 1.15
C PHE A 185 -27.88 17.07 -0.32
N PRO A 186 -29.02 16.80 -0.97
CA PRO A 186 -29.27 17.26 -2.33
C PRO A 186 -29.22 18.79 -2.38
N GLY A 187 -28.47 19.36 -3.33
CA GLY A 187 -28.22 20.80 -3.41
C GLY A 187 -26.83 21.23 -2.91
N PHE A 188 -26.14 20.40 -2.11
CA PHE A 188 -24.78 20.74 -1.67
C PHE A 188 -23.81 20.88 -2.84
N TRP A 189 -24.01 20.10 -3.91
CA TRP A 189 -23.18 20.20 -5.11
C TRP A 189 -23.42 21.49 -5.92
N SER A 190 -24.67 21.92 -6.07
CA SER A 190 -25.04 23.08 -6.90
C SER A 190 -24.91 24.41 -6.17
N GLU A 191 -25.26 24.44 -4.88
CA GLU A 191 -25.41 25.66 -4.07
C GLU A 191 -24.37 25.74 -2.94
N GLY A 192 -23.57 24.70 -2.76
CA GLY A 192 -22.59 24.61 -1.68
C GLY A 192 -23.25 24.43 -0.30
N SER A 193 -22.51 24.79 0.75
CA SER A 193 -23.02 24.73 2.13
C SER A 193 -24.10 25.78 2.42
N ALA A 194 -24.27 26.78 1.55
CA ALA A 194 -25.25 27.85 1.72
C ALA A 194 -26.71 27.33 1.69
N ALA A 195 -26.97 26.27 0.93
CA ALA A 195 -28.29 25.61 0.87
C ALA A 195 -28.78 25.06 2.23
N PHE A 196 -27.86 24.93 3.20
CA PHE A 196 -28.14 24.35 4.52
C PHE A 196 -27.92 25.35 5.66
N LEU A 197 -27.89 26.66 5.37
CA LEU A 197 -27.84 27.69 6.40
C LEU A 197 -29.05 27.61 7.32
N GLY A 198 -28.81 27.61 8.63
CA GLY A 198 -29.86 27.49 9.65
C GLY A 198 -30.39 26.06 9.86
N GLN A 199 -29.84 25.07 9.17
CA GLN A 199 -30.14 23.65 9.38
C GLN A 199 -29.03 22.95 10.17
N GLU A 200 -29.23 21.66 10.46
CA GLU A 200 -28.20 20.80 11.02
C GLU A 200 -26.99 20.72 10.08
N ARG A 201 -25.80 20.78 10.67
CA ARG A 201 -24.55 20.77 9.90
C ARG A 201 -24.18 19.33 9.51
N PRO A 202 -23.82 19.06 8.25
CA PRO A 202 -23.43 17.72 7.82
C PRO A 202 -22.21 17.25 8.61
N ALA A 203 -22.25 16.00 9.07
CA ALA A 203 -21.18 15.40 9.84
C ALA A 203 -20.89 13.96 9.40
N ILE A 204 -19.68 13.50 9.66
CA ILE A 204 -19.27 12.11 9.41
C ILE A 204 -18.93 11.46 10.74
N ALA A 205 -19.20 10.16 10.86
CA ALA A 205 -18.75 9.36 11.99
C ALA A 205 -17.61 8.43 11.55
N VAL A 206 -16.55 8.35 12.33
CA VAL A 206 -15.35 7.58 11.98
C VAL A 206 -14.79 6.90 13.23
N GLY A 207 -14.15 5.74 13.08
CA GLY A 207 -13.36 5.16 14.16
C GLY A 207 -12.22 6.10 14.61
N ASP A 208 -11.82 5.99 15.87
CA ASP A 208 -10.72 6.82 16.41
C ASP A 208 -9.39 6.63 15.66
N ASP A 209 -9.17 5.45 15.08
CA ASP A 209 -7.98 5.04 14.33
C ASP A 209 -8.08 5.23 12.82
N VAL A 210 -9.12 5.90 12.32
CA VAL A 210 -9.35 6.02 10.86
C VAL A 210 -8.14 6.62 10.15
N HIS A 211 -7.86 6.13 8.94
CA HIS A 211 -6.79 6.65 8.10
C HIS A 211 -6.95 8.17 7.88
N TYR A 212 -5.86 8.91 8.02
CA TYR A 212 -5.85 10.38 7.95
C TYR A 212 -6.44 10.96 6.65
N SER A 213 -6.51 10.17 5.55
CA SER A 213 -7.18 10.62 4.33
C SER A 213 -8.65 10.95 4.56
N VAL A 214 -9.33 10.25 5.47
CA VAL A 214 -10.75 10.46 5.75
C VAL A 214 -10.98 11.81 6.44
N THR A 215 -10.11 12.18 7.39
CA THR A 215 -10.17 13.49 8.04
C THR A 215 -9.84 14.61 7.07
N ARG A 216 -8.84 14.42 6.20
CA ARG A 216 -8.54 15.36 5.11
C ARG A 216 -9.71 15.52 4.15
N THR A 217 -10.39 14.44 3.80
CA THR A 217 -11.60 14.47 2.96
C THR A 217 -12.69 15.35 3.58
N ALA A 218 -12.92 15.28 4.89
CA ALA A 218 -13.86 16.17 5.56
C ALA A 218 -13.52 17.66 5.35
N GLY A 219 -12.24 18.01 5.42
CA GLY A 219 -11.75 19.35 5.11
C GLY A 219 -11.98 19.74 3.65
N VAL A 220 -11.55 18.89 2.71
CA VAL A 220 -11.67 19.12 1.25
C VAL A 220 -13.12 19.30 0.82
N MET A 221 -14.06 18.53 1.39
CA MET A 221 -15.49 18.63 1.06
C MET A 221 -16.18 19.87 1.65
N GLY A 222 -15.48 20.69 2.43
CA GLY A 222 -16.06 21.87 3.10
C GLY A 222 -16.92 21.54 4.32
N ILE A 223 -16.77 20.35 4.90
CA ILE A 223 -17.44 19.94 6.14
C ILE A 223 -16.61 20.35 7.36
N GLY A 224 -15.29 20.19 7.29
CA GLY A 224 -14.36 20.60 8.35
C GLY A 224 -14.24 19.58 9.49
N GLU A 225 -13.10 19.63 10.19
CA GLU A 225 -12.74 18.64 11.22
C GLU A 225 -13.66 18.69 12.46
N ALA A 226 -14.24 19.85 12.79
CA ALA A 226 -15.15 20.00 13.92
C ALA A 226 -16.48 19.21 13.77
N GLN A 227 -16.78 18.79 12.54
CA GLN A 227 -17.94 18.00 12.14
C GLN A 227 -17.60 16.51 11.96
N ILE A 228 -16.43 16.08 12.46
CA ILE A 228 -16.06 14.66 12.58
C ILE A 228 -16.47 14.16 13.96
N VAL A 229 -17.38 13.19 13.97
CA VAL A 229 -17.80 12.44 15.16
C VAL A 229 -16.89 11.23 15.29
N ARG A 230 -16.13 11.20 16.39
CA ARG A 230 -15.16 10.16 16.70
C ARG A 230 -15.84 9.04 17.48
N LEU A 231 -15.79 7.84 16.94
CA LEU A 231 -16.39 6.64 17.51
C LEU A 231 -15.31 5.84 18.27
N PRO A 232 -15.48 5.63 19.59
CA PRO A 232 -14.54 4.87 20.39
C PRO A 232 -14.34 3.45 19.86
N LEU A 233 -13.15 2.92 20.08
CA LEU A 233 -12.80 1.54 19.75
C LEU A 233 -12.82 0.63 20.99
N ASN A 234 -13.15 -0.64 20.79
CA ASN A 234 -13.01 -1.68 21.80
C ASN A 234 -11.55 -2.19 21.87
N HIS A 235 -11.28 -3.17 22.74
CA HIS A 235 -9.94 -3.76 22.90
C HIS A 235 -9.43 -4.46 21.62
N ALA A 236 -10.33 -4.95 20.77
CA ALA A 236 -10.04 -5.51 19.45
C ALA A 236 -9.77 -4.45 18.38
N GLN A 237 -9.72 -3.17 18.75
CA GLN A 237 -9.61 -2.02 17.85
C GLN A 237 -10.73 -1.92 16.81
N GLN A 238 -11.91 -2.43 17.13
CA GLN A 238 -13.13 -2.28 16.33
C GLN A 238 -13.96 -1.15 16.92
N ILE A 239 -14.80 -0.51 16.10
CA ILE A 239 -15.78 0.47 16.60
C ILE A 239 -16.63 -0.18 17.70
N ASP A 240 -16.63 0.39 18.90
CA ASP A 240 -17.43 -0.09 20.03
C ASP A 240 -18.90 0.25 19.78
N MET A 241 -19.64 -0.75 19.30
CA MET A 241 -21.06 -0.62 18.96
C MET A 241 -21.93 -0.16 20.14
N ASN A 242 -21.53 -0.41 21.39
CA ASN A 242 -22.24 0.08 22.59
C ASN A 242 -22.10 1.59 22.77
N ARG A 243 -21.05 2.20 22.20
CA ARG A 243 -20.75 3.64 22.30
C ARG A 243 -21.20 4.44 21.09
N VAL A 244 -21.54 3.78 19.97
CA VAL A 244 -21.98 4.44 18.74
C VAL A 244 -23.23 5.28 18.97
N ARG A 245 -24.31 4.69 19.50
CA ARG A 245 -25.57 5.41 19.72
C ARG A 245 -25.38 6.66 20.61
N PRO A 246 -24.77 6.57 21.80
CA PRO A 246 -24.49 7.75 22.62
C PRO A 246 -23.66 8.83 21.91
N ALA A 247 -22.67 8.43 21.09
CA ALA A 247 -21.84 9.38 20.34
C ALA A 247 -22.62 10.12 19.24
N LEU A 248 -23.52 9.42 18.56
CA LEU A 248 -24.41 10.01 17.55
C LEU A 248 -25.45 10.94 18.18
N GLU A 249 -26.06 10.55 19.29
CA GLU A 249 -27.02 11.39 20.04
C GLU A 249 -26.35 12.67 20.58
N ALA A 250 -25.10 12.57 21.06
CA ALA A 250 -24.33 13.74 21.48
C ALA A 250 -23.96 14.66 20.30
N ALA A 251 -23.75 14.10 19.10
CA ALA A 251 -23.51 14.88 17.89
C ALA A 251 -24.79 15.62 17.45
N GLU A 252 -25.94 14.94 17.47
CA GLU A 252 -27.25 15.53 17.18
C GLU A 252 -27.54 16.71 18.14
N GLY A 253 -27.27 16.55 19.44
CA GLY A 253 -27.38 17.63 20.42
C GLY A 253 -26.48 18.86 20.16
N ARG A 254 -25.45 18.72 19.32
CA ARG A 254 -24.57 19.82 18.85
C ARG A 254 -25.03 20.42 17.51
N GLY A 255 -26.21 20.03 17.03
CA GLY A 255 -26.75 20.41 15.72
C GLY A 255 -25.97 19.78 14.56
N LEU A 256 -25.44 18.57 14.74
CA LEU A 256 -24.75 17.82 13.69
C LEU A 256 -25.65 16.70 13.15
N ARG A 257 -25.71 16.58 11.83
CA ARG A 257 -26.41 15.51 11.13
C ARG A 257 -25.41 14.55 10.51
N VAL A 258 -25.22 13.41 11.16
CA VAL A 258 -24.32 12.36 10.67
C VAL A 258 -24.94 11.66 9.46
N PHE A 259 -24.27 11.72 8.31
CA PHE A 259 -24.79 11.12 7.05
C PHE A 259 -23.97 9.93 6.54
N CYS A 260 -22.77 9.75 7.06
CA CYS A 260 -21.84 8.70 6.66
C CYS A 260 -21.07 8.21 7.87
N LEU A 261 -20.98 6.89 8.02
CA LEU A 261 -20.07 6.23 8.94
C LEU A 261 -18.97 5.56 8.12
N VAL A 262 -17.71 5.90 8.41
CA VAL A 262 -16.55 5.27 7.77
C VAL A 262 -15.95 4.24 8.74
N ALA A 263 -16.09 2.97 8.39
CA ALA A 263 -15.52 1.85 9.13
C ALA A 263 -14.25 1.35 8.43
N SER A 264 -13.15 1.28 9.17
CA SER A 264 -11.90 0.68 8.70
C SER A 264 -11.97 -0.84 8.87
N ALA A 265 -11.90 -1.60 7.77
CA ALA A 265 -12.01 -3.06 7.79
C ALA A 265 -10.74 -3.79 8.28
N GLY A 266 -9.81 -3.10 8.94
CA GLY A 266 -8.59 -3.72 9.45
C GLY A 266 -7.92 -2.83 10.47
N ALA A 267 -7.93 -3.27 11.72
CA ALA A 267 -7.15 -2.63 12.77
C ALA A 267 -5.78 -3.29 12.99
N MET A 268 -5.58 -4.49 12.44
CA MET A 268 -4.31 -5.21 12.49
C MET A 268 -4.03 -5.88 11.15
N TYR A 269 -3.09 -5.31 10.40
CA TYR A 269 -2.62 -5.87 9.14
C TYR A 269 -1.33 -6.64 9.40
N MET A 270 -1.44 -7.94 9.63
CA MET A 270 -0.28 -8.83 9.66
C MET A 270 -0.12 -9.44 8.27
N VAL A 271 0.99 -9.12 7.60
CA VAL A 271 1.38 -9.78 6.35
C VAL A 271 2.75 -10.40 6.53
N ASP A 272 2.99 -11.54 5.91
CA ASP A 272 4.30 -12.21 5.90
C ASP A 272 4.84 -12.37 4.47
N ASN A 273 6.02 -12.99 4.37
CA ASN A 273 6.69 -13.29 3.10
C ASN A 273 6.31 -14.65 2.50
N SER A 274 5.27 -15.31 3.03
CA SER A 274 4.78 -16.58 2.54
C SER A 274 3.71 -16.36 1.47
N TYR A 275 4.06 -16.69 0.22
CA TYR A 275 3.12 -16.68 -0.90
C TYR A 275 1.89 -17.58 -0.66
N THR A 276 2.02 -18.60 0.20
CA THR A 276 0.96 -19.57 0.51
C THR A 276 0.30 -19.34 1.87
N GLY A 277 0.64 -18.25 2.58
CA GLY A 277 0.01 -17.91 3.86
C GLY A 277 -1.48 -17.60 3.72
N SER A 278 -2.26 -17.88 4.76
CA SER A 278 -3.69 -17.54 4.82
C SER A 278 -3.95 -16.48 5.89
N GLY A 279 -5.04 -15.72 5.76
CA GLY A 279 -5.34 -14.65 6.73
C GLY A 279 -4.40 -13.43 6.63
N GLN A 280 -3.70 -13.27 5.50
CA GLN A 280 -2.88 -12.09 5.18
C GLN A 280 -3.69 -10.80 5.39
N GLY A 281 -3.11 -9.84 6.11
CA GLY A 281 -3.74 -8.57 6.44
C GLY A 281 -4.72 -8.61 7.60
N THR A 282 -4.75 -9.68 8.40
CA THR A 282 -5.65 -9.83 9.56
C THR A 282 -4.89 -10.21 10.83
N SER A 283 -5.53 -10.13 12.00
CA SER A 283 -4.98 -10.63 13.27
C SER A 283 -4.95 -12.16 13.39
N ALA A 284 -5.50 -12.88 12.41
CA ALA A 284 -5.51 -14.33 12.30
C ALA A 284 -4.51 -14.84 11.24
N LEU A 285 -3.44 -14.07 10.97
CA LEU A 285 -2.42 -14.46 10.00
C LEU A 285 -1.84 -15.84 10.31
N GLU A 286 -1.80 -16.67 9.28
CA GLU A 286 -1.16 -17.96 9.30
C GLU A 286 0.00 -17.99 8.29
N THR A 287 1.21 -17.96 8.81
CA THR A 287 2.45 -17.98 8.02
C THR A 287 2.86 -19.39 7.68
N VAL A 288 2.78 -19.76 6.39
CA VAL A 288 3.29 -21.05 5.93
C VAL A 288 4.82 -20.97 5.78
N CYS A 289 5.55 -21.84 6.47
CA CYS A 289 7.01 -21.82 6.51
C CYS A 289 7.61 -23.23 6.51
N LYS A 290 8.90 -23.35 6.16
CA LYS A 290 9.66 -24.60 6.24
C LYS A 290 10.49 -24.68 7.51
N GLN A 291 10.84 -25.90 7.91
CA GLN A 291 11.86 -26.14 8.94
C GLN A 291 13.16 -25.39 8.57
N GLY A 292 13.77 -24.70 9.55
CA GLY A 292 14.98 -23.90 9.31
C GLY A 292 14.75 -22.53 8.65
N GLN A 293 13.52 -22.16 8.29
CA GLN A 293 13.22 -20.86 7.69
C GLN A 293 13.32 -19.75 8.74
N VAL A 294 13.94 -18.63 8.35
CA VAL A 294 13.93 -17.39 9.14
C VAL A 294 12.60 -16.70 8.92
N LEU A 295 11.90 -16.41 10.01
CA LEU A 295 10.69 -15.63 10.04
C LEU A 295 10.95 -14.30 10.73
N ASN A 296 10.25 -13.27 10.24
CA ASN A 296 10.38 -11.91 10.72
C ASN A 296 9.01 -11.36 11.13
N TRP A 297 8.99 -10.61 12.23
CA TRP A 297 7.80 -9.92 12.73
C TRP A 297 8.12 -8.43 12.82
N ILE A 298 7.23 -7.62 12.24
CA ILE A 298 7.36 -6.17 12.27
C ILE A 298 6.09 -5.57 12.86
N ILE A 299 6.27 -4.71 13.88
CA ILE A 299 5.21 -3.78 14.30
C ILE A 299 5.51 -2.42 13.70
N ARG A 300 4.55 -1.94 12.89
CA ARG A 300 4.54 -0.59 12.33
C ARG A 300 3.41 0.20 13.00
N PRO A 301 3.72 1.22 13.80
CA PRO A 301 2.70 2.14 14.32
C PRO A 301 2.06 2.92 13.17
N ILE A 302 0.74 3.06 13.20
CA ILE A 302 -0.02 3.77 12.15
C ILE A 302 0.13 5.30 12.31
N ASP A 303 0.21 5.78 13.54
CA ASP A 303 0.50 7.19 13.85
C ASP A 303 2.00 7.38 14.07
N MET A 304 2.63 8.15 13.17
CA MET A 304 4.07 8.37 13.12
C MET A 304 4.42 9.86 12.99
N GLU A 305 3.43 10.75 13.05
CA GLU A 305 3.66 12.18 12.93
C GLU A 305 3.91 12.80 14.31
N ARG A 306 4.83 13.78 14.36
CA ARG A 306 5.01 14.58 15.56
C ARG A 306 3.75 15.41 15.78
N ARG A 307 3.14 15.28 16.96
CA ARG A 307 1.92 16.01 17.32
C ARG A 307 2.21 17.51 17.34
N ARG A 308 1.15 18.33 17.21
CA ARG A 308 1.27 19.80 17.16
C ARG A 308 1.90 20.40 18.43
N ASP A 309 1.83 19.70 19.55
CA ASP A 309 2.47 20.07 20.82
C ASP A 309 3.95 19.68 20.90
N GLY A 310 4.50 19.09 19.85
CA GLY A 310 5.90 18.66 19.77
C GLY A 310 6.18 17.31 20.42
N THR A 311 5.17 16.59 20.92
CA THR A 311 5.31 15.22 21.44
C THR A 311 5.22 14.19 20.32
N TRP A 312 5.74 12.99 20.59
CA TRP A 312 5.61 11.83 19.69
C TRP A 312 4.50 10.91 20.22
N PRO A 313 3.71 10.27 19.34
CA PRO A 313 2.78 9.24 19.76
C PRO A 313 3.53 8.09 20.46
N PRO A 314 2.90 7.37 21.40
CA PRO A 314 3.54 6.26 22.06
C PRO A 314 3.91 5.14 21.08
N MET A 315 5.11 4.58 21.25
CA MET A 315 5.70 3.63 20.29
C MET A 315 5.54 2.19 20.80
N PRO A 316 4.69 1.35 20.19
CA PRO A 316 4.56 -0.06 20.54
C PRO A 316 5.80 -0.85 20.13
N LYS A 317 6.32 -1.65 21.04
CA LYS A 317 7.48 -2.54 20.87
C LYS A 317 7.07 -3.98 21.10
N ILE A 318 7.42 -4.91 20.21
CA ILE A 318 7.34 -6.34 20.55
C ILE A 318 8.37 -6.60 21.66
N ASN A 319 7.91 -6.98 22.85
CA ASN A 319 8.76 -7.37 23.97
C ASN A 319 9.03 -8.87 23.98
N ASN A 320 8.07 -9.67 23.53
CA ASN A 320 8.25 -11.11 23.38
C ASN A 320 7.30 -11.70 22.32
N ILE A 321 7.66 -12.87 21.79
CA ILE A 321 6.80 -13.70 20.95
C ILE A 321 6.67 -15.06 21.65
N VAL A 322 5.45 -15.42 22.03
CA VAL A 322 5.19 -16.58 22.88
C VAL A 322 4.37 -17.59 22.08
N PHE A 323 4.95 -18.75 21.80
CA PHE A 323 4.23 -19.86 21.19
C PHE A 323 3.32 -20.54 22.22
N LEU A 324 2.14 -20.94 21.78
CA LEU A 324 1.07 -21.45 22.63
C LEU A 324 0.99 -22.98 22.53
N ASP A 325 0.68 -23.65 23.63
CA ASP A 325 0.36 -25.07 23.63
C ASP A 325 -1.08 -25.27 23.16
N THR A 326 -1.25 -25.97 22.05
CA THR A 326 -2.58 -26.23 21.47
C THR A 326 -3.03 -27.67 21.69
N GLU A 327 -2.19 -28.53 22.32
CA GLU A 327 -2.49 -29.95 22.55
C GLU A 327 -3.34 -30.16 23.82
N VAL A 328 -3.33 -29.22 24.79
CA VAL A 328 -3.97 -29.39 26.12
C VAL A 328 -5.36 -28.72 26.23
N GLY A 329 -5.80 -28.00 25.19
CA GLY A 329 -7.13 -27.37 25.15
C GLY A 329 -7.25 -26.06 25.94
N ASP A 330 -6.15 -25.55 26.48
CA ASP A 330 -6.05 -24.20 27.05
C ASP A 330 -5.19 -23.33 26.13
N GLU A 331 -5.82 -22.50 25.30
CA GLU A 331 -5.13 -21.66 24.31
C GLU A 331 -4.27 -20.54 24.93
N GLU A 332 -4.24 -20.41 26.26
CA GLU A 332 -3.40 -19.44 26.97
C GLU A 332 -2.07 -20.02 27.49
N ASP A 333 -1.89 -21.35 27.47
CA ASP A 333 -0.69 -22.01 27.97
C ASP A 333 0.51 -21.84 27.04
N VAL A 334 1.69 -21.64 27.62
CA VAL A 334 2.94 -21.42 26.87
C VAL A 334 3.55 -22.76 26.48
N ALA A 335 3.87 -22.92 25.20
CA ALA A 335 4.52 -24.12 24.70
C ALA A 335 5.86 -24.37 25.43
N GLU A 336 5.99 -25.52 26.10
CA GLU A 336 7.24 -25.91 26.78
C GLU A 336 8.38 -26.18 25.78
N LYS A 337 8.02 -26.59 24.56
CA LYS A 337 8.97 -26.89 23.49
C LYS A 337 9.24 -25.63 22.68
N LYS A 338 10.53 -25.30 22.54
CA LYS A 338 10.98 -24.24 21.63
C LYS A 338 10.52 -24.56 20.21
N VAL A 339 9.99 -23.54 19.53
CA VAL A 339 9.60 -23.60 18.10
C VAL A 339 10.62 -22.86 17.23
N CYS A 340 11.16 -21.75 17.75
CA CYS A 340 12.19 -20.95 17.08
C CYS A 340 13.46 -20.83 17.93
N ILE A 341 14.60 -20.62 17.26
CA ILE A 341 15.88 -20.20 17.85
C ILE A 341 16.23 -18.79 17.41
N GLU A 342 17.12 -18.15 18.18
CA GLU A 342 17.55 -16.76 17.92
C GLU A 342 16.37 -15.79 17.81
N LEU A 343 15.28 -16.07 18.52
CA LEU A 343 14.09 -15.23 18.58
C LEU A 343 14.41 -13.99 19.42
N LYS A 344 14.84 -12.92 18.76
CA LYS A 344 15.30 -11.70 19.44
C LYS A 344 15.00 -10.44 18.63
N ILE A 345 15.10 -9.31 19.32
CA ILE A 345 15.12 -7.99 18.70
C ILE A 345 16.45 -7.86 17.95
N TYR A 346 16.39 -7.71 16.64
CA TYR A 346 17.58 -7.42 15.83
C TYR A 346 17.81 -5.91 15.63
N GLY A 347 16.92 -5.09 16.20
CA GLY A 347 17.12 -3.66 16.43
C GLY A 347 15.90 -2.81 16.06
N ALA A 348 15.80 -1.64 16.69
CA ALA A 348 15.46 -0.42 15.96
C ALA A 348 16.82 0.14 15.48
N PRO A 349 17.03 0.49 14.20
CA PRO A 349 18.36 0.81 13.73
C PRO A 349 18.92 2.07 14.43
N ASP A 350 20.06 1.91 15.10
CA ASP A 350 20.79 2.94 15.86
C ASP A 350 21.18 4.19 15.02
N ARG A 351 21.00 4.14 13.70
CA ARG A 351 21.27 5.26 12.78
C ARG A 351 20.03 5.92 12.16
N MET A 352 18.80 5.52 12.49
CA MET A 352 17.58 6.14 11.95
C MET A 352 17.01 7.22 12.87
N ARG A 353 17.79 8.29 13.11
CA ARG A 353 17.29 9.56 13.69
C ARG A 353 17.06 10.60 12.59
N ASP A 354 16.52 10.17 11.46
CA ASP A 354 16.04 11.08 10.43
C ASP A 354 14.53 11.33 10.66
N PRO A 355 14.06 12.58 10.69
CA PRO A 355 12.66 12.92 10.98
C PRO A 355 11.65 12.40 9.94
N PHE A 356 12.12 11.83 8.83
CA PHE A 356 11.29 11.31 7.73
C PHE A 356 11.26 9.78 7.66
N THR A 357 12.00 9.08 8.52
CA THR A 357 12.04 7.62 8.51
C THR A 357 11.08 7.02 9.54
N PRO A 358 10.10 6.18 9.12
CA PRO A 358 9.20 5.52 10.06
C PRO A 358 9.98 4.56 10.96
N VAL A 359 9.80 4.68 12.27
CA VAL A 359 10.30 3.78 13.29
C VAL A 359 9.41 2.53 13.35
N TYR A 360 10.01 1.36 13.17
CA TYR A 360 9.37 0.06 13.32
C TYR A 360 10.24 -0.84 14.22
N TYR A 361 9.61 -1.80 14.90
CA TYR A 361 10.34 -2.81 15.67
C TYR A 361 10.43 -4.10 14.87
N TYR A 362 11.65 -4.61 14.75
CA TYR A 362 11.97 -5.80 13.98
C TYR A 362 12.41 -6.94 14.91
N TRP A 363 11.63 -8.01 14.89
CA TRP A 363 11.96 -9.31 15.47
C TRP A 363 12.23 -10.29 14.34
N ALA A 364 13.19 -11.16 14.57
CA ALA A 364 13.38 -12.33 13.72
C ALA A 364 13.63 -13.56 14.58
N GLY A 365 13.33 -14.72 14.04
CA GLY A 365 13.63 -16.00 14.64
C GLY A 365 13.66 -17.08 13.57
N THR A 366 14.54 -18.05 13.76
CA THR A 366 14.65 -19.19 12.84
C THR A 366 13.79 -20.32 13.36
N VAL A 367 12.85 -20.81 12.56
CA VAL A 367 12.08 -22.02 12.87
C VAL A 367 13.06 -23.17 13.04
N LEU A 368 12.95 -23.93 14.12
CA LEU A 368 13.84 -25.06 14.37
C LEU A 368 13.83 -26.02 13.17
N SER A 369 15.00 -26.50 12.77
CA SER A 369 15.13 -27.57 11.77
C SER A 369 14.44 -28.86 12.21
N THR A 370 14.27 -29.04 13.53
CA THR A 370 13.59 -30.18 14.15
C THR A 370 12.12 -29.92 14.48
N ALA A 371 11.57 -28.74 14.16
CA ALA A 371 10.15 -28.46 14.38
C ALA A 371 9.30 -29.45 13.59
N LYS A 372 8.33 -30.11 14.22
CA LYS A 372 7.45 -31.05 13.52
C LYS A 372 6.57 -30.28 12.52
N PRO A 373 6.21 -30.86 11.37
CA PRO A 373 5.17 -30.28 10.55
C PRO A 373 3.86 -30.14 11.34
N GLY A 374 3.23 -28.97 11.27
CA GLY A 374 2.09 -28.66 12.13
C GLY A 374 1.79 -27.17 12.22
N LEU A 375 0.71 -26.84 12.94
CA LEU A 375 0.28 -25.47 13.20
C LEU A 375 0.76 -25.05 14.60
N TYR A 376 1.45 -23.92 14.68
CA TYR A 376 1.98 -23.37 15.93
C TYR A 376 1.42 -21.96 16.13
N ARG A 377 0.44 -21.82 17.03
CA ARG A 377 -0.09 -20.51 17.40
C ARG A 377 0.89 -19.76 18.27
N TYR A 378 0.88 -18.44 18.17
CA TYR A 378 1.66 -17.57 19.01
C TYR A 378 0.90 -16.30 19.35
N ARG A 379 1.30 -15.64 20.44
CA ARG A 379 0.89 -14.28 20.77
C ARG A 379 2.07 -13.34 20.77
N LEU A 380 1.84 -12.12 20.33
CA LEU A 380 2.79 -11.01 20.49
C LEU A 380 2.55 -10.38 21.86
N VAL A 381 3.60 -10.30 22.68
CA VAL A 381 3.60 -9.49 23.90
C VAL A 381 4.13 -8.12 23.51
N VAL A 382 3.23 -7.16 23.33
CA VAL A 382 3.56 -5.81 22.87
C VAL A 382 3.61 -4.87 24.06
N GLU A 383 4.76 -4.26 24.28
CA GLU A 383 4.99 -3.21 25.26
C GLU A 383 4.67 -1.85 24.64
N LEU A 384 3.79 -1.08 25.26
CA LEU A 384 3.43 0.28 24.85
C LEU A 384 3.67 1.25 26.01
N GLU A 385 4.43 2.31 25.76
CA GLU A 385 4.57 3.40 26.73
C GLU A 385 3.23 4.15 26.85
N GLN A 386 2.82 4.50 28.08
CA GLN A 386 1.60 5.28 28.28
C GLN A 386 1.96 6.77 28.37
N GLU A 387 1.22 7.61 27.65
CA GLU A 387 1.43 9.05 27.67
C GLU A 387 1.28 9.62 29.08
N GLY A 388 2.30 10.34 29.56
CA GLY A 388 2.32 10.95 30.89
C GLY A 388 2.47 9.98 32.06
N LYS A 389 2.70 8.68 31.82
CA LYS A 389 2.91 7.67 32.86
C LYS A 389 4.23 6.92 32.65
N LYS A 390 4.85 6.48 33.75
CA LYS A 390 6.03 5.60 33.70
C LYS A 390 5.66 4.11 33.52
N GLU A 391 4.38 3.78 33.58
CA GLU A 391 3.89 2.41 33.47
C GLU A 391 3.82 1.97 31.99
N ARG A 392 4.24 0.73 31.75
CA ARG A 392 4.22 0.08 30.43
C ARG A 392 2.98 -0.80 30.34
N LEU A 393 2.26 -0.71 29.22
CA LEU A 393 1.13 -1.58 28.94
C LEU A 393 1.60 -2.78 28.11
N TYR A 394 1.20 -3.98 28.52
CA TYR A 394 1.42 -5.20 27.73
C TYR A 394 0.12 -5.59 27.04
N LEU A 395 0.14 -5.64 25.71
CA LEU A 395 -0.99 -6.01 24.87
C LEU A 395 -0.76 -7.37 24.22
N ASN A 396 -1.84 -8.15 24.06
CA ASN A 396 -1.86 -9.43 23.38
C ASN A 396 -2.78 -9.37 22.15
N THR A 397 -2.53 -10.23 21.16
CA THR A 397 -3.39 -10.40 19.98
C THR A 397 -4.54 -11.37 20.29
N GLU A 398 -5.80 -10.96 20.14
CA GLU A 398 -6.98 -11.77 20.50
C GLU A 398 -7.13 -13.07 19.69
N ASN A 399 -6.86 -13.04 18.38
CA ASN A 399 -7.12 -14.16 17.47
C ASN A 399 -5.92 -15.10 17.27
N HIS A 400 -4.85 -14.94 18.07
CA HIS A 400 -3.63 -15.75 18.05
C HIS A 400 -3.12 -16.14 16.64
N PRO A 401 -2.28 -15.32 15.98
CA PRO A 401 -1.67 -15.69 14.71
C PRO A 401 -0.87 -17.00 14.83
N ALA A 402 -0.58 -17.63 13.69
CA ALA A 402 0.08 -18.92 13.68
C ALA A 402 1.18 -19.03 12.62
N ILE A 403 2.10 -19.97 12.83
CA ILE A 403 2.97 -20.44 11.76
C ILE A 403 2.60 -21.89 11.43
N ARG A 404 2.45 -22.22 10.15
CA ARG A 404 2.27 -23.58 9.67
C ARG A 404 3.59 -24.08 9.12
N VAL A 405 4.24 -24.97 9.87
CA VAL A 405 5.46 -25.64 9.42
C VAL A 405 5.07 -26.77 8.47
N VAL A 406 5.52 -26.69 7.23
CA VAL A 406 5.33 -27.75 6.23
C VAL A 406 6.56 -28.66 6.18
N PRO A 407 6.41 -29.95 5.85
CA PRO A 407 7.55 -30.85 5.71
C PRO A 407 8.46 -30.36 4.57
N VAL A 408 9.76 -30.46 4.78
CA VAL A 408 10.75 -30.27 3.71
C VAL A 408 10.65 -31.49 2.80
N GLN A 409 10.17 -31.29 1.56
CA GLN A 409 10.20 -32.33 0.51
C GLN A 409 11.62 -32.55 0.02
#